data_AF-A0A914W251-F1
#
_entry.id   AF-A0A914W251-F1
#
_cell.length_a   1.000
_cell.length_b   1.000
_cell.length_c   1.000
_cell.angle_alpha   90.00
_cell.angle_beta   90.00
_cell.angle_gamma   90.00
#
_symmetry.space_group_name_H-M   'P 1'
#
loop_
_entity.id
_entity.type
_entity.pdbx_description
1 polymer ?
#
loop_
_entity_poly.entity_id
_entity_poly.type
_entity_poly.pdbx_seq_one_letter_code
_entity_poly.pdbx_strand_id
1 'polypeptide(L)'
;MLVKIGMNIISVLDVNEQQEYIKLTVSFDHRWHDDFLTWDPAKFNGTTSIIVPADIIWMPDVTVTSTVLDTEYIIEKKDLNPEIKYTGDVRLNFGYVLSNRCEMKTDNFPFDSQECVFVMSSWSFTTNKITLEHIGGQRPIQNLNSEWDVFPYTNETTDYYLEPENPRRRIIYRMKIKRKSSYYVWVIIAPTFIISALSIAGMFAPFSNTGDREEKVSLGLTTLLTLAVILSLVTGEMPRSTNLPLLGRFVLFEISICVLSVALSICTMFLHQRATTRQWAVPRWLLYIVLCRRSDRINDGPEIKLPKSEVDSDQKRSESLKKDAENVAVKRLYPILFQLLVSFIENGETSERDVISHIFESYDKRSRPVRNDSQVTLVKVRMNVLCLLEVNEQQEYIKLTVSFDNGWHDNFLIWDPAKFNGTRSIIVSADMVWRPDVTVASTVLEPEYITEKEDWNLEIKYTGDVWLNFVYVLSNRCEMKTDNFPFDSQECLFVMSSWTYTIDKITLEHIDDQKPIGSVKDSFINIFQ
;
A
#
# COMPACT_ATOMS: atom_id res chain seq x y z
N MET A 1 -11.55 3.00 25.59
CA MET A 1 -12.56 3.70 24.76
C MET A 1 -12.86 2.91 23.48
N LEU A 2 -14.06 3.06 22.90
CA LEU A 2 -14.43 2.51 21.59
C LEU A 2 -14.49 3.63 20.54
N VAL A 3 -13.79 3.45 19.42
CA VAL A 3 -13.76 4.39 18.29
C VAL A 3 -14.27 3.67 17.04
N LYS A 4 -15.33 4.20 16.42
CA LYS A 4 -15.95 3.66 15.21
C LYS A 4 -15.57 4.51 14.00
N ILE A 5 -15.14 3.86 12.91
CA ILE A 5 -14.54 4.51 11.74
C ILE A 5 -15.18 4.01 10.45
N GLY A 6 -15.69 4.95 9.63
CA GLY A 6 -16.20 4.68 8.29
C GLY A 6 -15.44 5.44 7.21
N MET A 7 -14.67 4.73 6.37
CA MET A 7 -14.03 5.31 5.18
C MET A 7 -15.02 5.40 4.01
N ASN A 8 -15.02 6.51 3.28
CA ASN A 8 -15.74 6.71 2.03
C ASN A 8 -14.80 7.30 0.97
N ILE A 9 -14.60 6.57 -0.14
CA ILE A 9 -13.82 7.04 -1.29
C ILE A 9 -14.67 8.06 -2.06
N ILE A 10 -14.09 9.20 -2.40
CA ILE A 10 -14.73 10.27 -3.18
C ILE A 10 -14.29 10.19 -4.63
N SER A 11 -12.97 10.11 -4.88
CA SER A 11 -12.40 10.05 -6.23
C SER A 11 -10.98 9.46 -6.24
N VAL A 12 -10.62 8.78 -7.32
CA VAL A 12 -9.22 8.46 -7.65
C VAL A 12 -8.63 9.66 -8.39
N LEU A 13 -7.55 10.23 -7.85
CA LEU A 13 -6.84 11.38 -8.44
C LEU A 13 -5.70 10.92 -9.34
N ASP A 14 -4.88 9.99 -8.84
CA ASP A 14 -3.67 9.50 -9.51
C ASP A 14 -3.41 8.02 -9.15
N VAL A 15 -2.82 7.27 -10.08
CA VAL A 15 -2.42 5.86 -9.92
C VAL A 15 -1.09 5.71 -10.66
N ASN A 16 -0.02 5.44 -9.94
CA ASN A 16 1.34 5.43 -10.48
C ASN A 16 1.96 4.05 -10.33
N GLU A 17 2.04 3.30 -11.43
CA GLU A 17 2.54 1.93 -11.47
C GLU A 17 4.07 1.85 -11.30
N GLN A 18 4.81 2.93 -11.55
CA GLN A 18 6.28 2.94 -11.43
C GLN A 18 6.74 3.22 -9.99
N GLN A 19 5.95 3.99 -9.22
CA GLN A 19 6.23 4.35 -7.82
C GLN A 19 5.31 3.63 -6.81
N GLU A 20 4.56 2.60 -7.25
CA GLU A 20 3.66 1.77 -6.44
C GLU A 20 2.72 2.54 -5.49
N TYR A 21 2.12 3.65 -5.94
CA TYR A 21 1.19 4.42 -5.10
C TYR A 21 -0.14 4.75 -5.80
N ILE A 22 -1.15 5.06 -4.98
CA ILE A 22 -2.45 5.55 -5.41
C ILE A 22 -2.82 6.80 -4.59
N LYS A 23 -3.15 7.90 -5.26
CA LYS A 23 -3.60 9.16 -4.63
C LYS A 23 -5.12 9.27 -4.75
N LEU A 24 -5.81 9.30 -3.61
CA LEU A 24 -7.26 9.31 -3.50
C LEU A 24 -7.77 10.55 -2.76
N THR A 25 -8.93 11.07 -3.17
CA THR A 25 -9.76 11.88 -2.27
C THR A 25 -10.64 10.93 -1.45
N VAL A 26 -10.53 10.99 -0.12
CA VAL A 26 -11.31 10.16 0.81
C VAL A 26 -11.95 11.02 1.91
N SER A 27 -12.98 10.50 2.55
CA SER A 27 -13.55 11.08 3.76
C SER A 27 -13.80 10.02 4.84
N PHE A 28 -13.52 10.35 6.08
CA PHE A 28 -13.71 9.47 7.24
C PHE A 28 -14.83 10.00 8.14
N ASP A 29 -15.67 9.10 8.63
CA ASP A 29 -16.67 9.34 9.68
C ASP A 29 -16.13 8.70 10.96
N HIS A 30 -15.56 9.50 11.87
CA HIS A 30 -15.05 9.05 13.17
C HIS A 30 -16.12 9.31 14.23
N ARG A 31 -16.39 8.32 15.08
CA ARG A 31 -17.34 8.43 16.19
C ARG A 31 -16.77 7.78 17.44
N TRP A 32 -16.79 8.51 18.55
CA TRP A 32 -16.37 8.01 19.86
C TRP A 32 -17.30 8.59 20.93
N HIS A 33 -17.06 8.21 22.18
CA HIS A 33 -17.79 8.68 23.34
C HIS A 33 -16.78 9.24 24.33
N ASP A 34 -17.05 10.42 24.88
CA ASP A 34 -16.26 11.06 25.93
C ASP A 34 -17.20 11.42 27.09
N ASP A 35 -17.06 10.68 28.19
CA ASP A 35 -17.92 10.78 29.38
C ASP A 35 -17.86 12.19 30.03
N PHE A 36 -16.78 12.94 29.78
CA PHE A 36 -16.59 14.31 30.31
C PHE A 36 -17.23 15.38 29.43
N LEU A 37 -17.62 15.07 28.19
CA LEU A 37 -18.29 15.99 27.26
C LEU A 37 -19.84 15.85 27.33
N THR A 38 -20.34 15.48 28.51
CA THR A 38 -21.76 15.26 28.79
C THR A 38 -22.42 16.49 29.44
N TRP A 39 -23.69 16.77 29.12
CA TRP A 39 -24.47 17.81 29.80
C TRP A 39 -25.97 17.51 29.83
N ASP A 40 -26.70 18.23 30.68
CA ASP A 40 -28.15 18.18 30.78
C ASP A 40 -28.77 19.32 29.93
N PRO A 41 -29.45 19.02 28.80
CA PRO A 41 -30.04 20.05 27.94
C PRO A 41 -31.01 20.99 28.66
N ALA A 42 -31.67 20.53 29.74
CA ALA A 42 -32.62 21.36 30.49
C ALA A 42 -31.94 22.56 31.19
N LYS A 43 -30.63 22.46 31.47
CA LYS A 43 -29.81 23.56 32.04
C LYS A 43 -29.30 24.53 30.97
N PHE A 44 -29.35 24.16 29.70
CA PHE A 44 -28.77 24.89 28.57
C PHE A 44 -29.81 25.14 27.45
N ASN A 45 -31.00 25.62 27.83
CA ASN A 45 -32.09 26.01 26.92
C ASN A 45 -32.53 24.93 25.90
N GLY A 46 -32.34 23.64 26.22
CA GLY A 46 -32.66 22.52 25.33
C GLY A 46 -31.59 22.21 24.28
N THR A 47 -30.37 22.76 24.41
CA THR A 47 -29.25 22.49 23.48
C THR A 47 -28.84 21.01 23.55
N THR A 48 -28.97 20.28 22.44
CA THR A 48 -28.70 18.83 22.35
C THR A 48 -27.40 18.48 21.62
N SER A 49 -26.88 19.35 20.76
CA SER A 49 -25.51 19.25 20.26
C SER A 49 -24.86 20.62 20.13
N ILE A 50 -23.54 20.61 20.16
CA ILE A 50 -22.66 21.76 19.90
C ILE A 50 -21.63 21.36 18.84
N ILE A 51 -21.09 22.34 18.14
CA ILE A 51 -19.92 22.18 17.28
C ILE A 51 -18.80 22.99 17.91
N VAL A 52 -17.62 22.38 18.06
CA VAL A 52 -16.44 23.02 18.66
C VAL A 52 -15.21 22.78 17.78
N PRO A 53 -14.19 23.65 17.85
CA PRO A 53 -12.86 23.36 17.30
C PRO A 53 -12.26 22.06 17.84
N ALA A 54 -11.49 21.37 16.99
CA ALA A 54 -10.92 20.06 17.29
C ALA A 54 -9.69 20.09 18.22
N ASP A 55 -9.07 21.24 18.41
CA ASP A 55 -7.89 21.46 19.25
C ASP A 55 -8.21 21.51 20.76
N ILE A 56 -9.44 21.90 21.13
CA ILE A 56 -9.88 22.01 22.53
C ILE A 56 -10.50 20.72 23.11
N ILE A 57 -10.54 19.61 22.36
CA ILE A 57 -11.02 18.30 22.83
C ILE A 57 -10.02 17.18 22.51
N TRP A 58 -10.15 16.04 23.18
CA TRP A 58 -9.38 14.86 22.81
C TRP A 58 -9.88 14.27 21.49
N MET A 59 -8.95 13.95 20.59
CA MET A 59 -9.21 13.20 19.35
C MET A 59 -8.37 11.92 19.28
N PRO A 60 -8.90 10.82 18.73
CA PRO A 60 -8.13 9.62 18.46
C PRO A 60 -7.12 9.85 17.31
N ASP A 61 -5.86 9.47 17.52
CA ASP A 61 -4.73 9.55 16.57
C ASP A 61 -4.80 8.52 15.41
N VAL A 62 -5.99 8.05 15.07
CA VAL A 62 -6.18 6.96 14.11
C VAL A 62 -6.09 7.49 12.68
N THR A 63 -5.02 7.12 11.98
CA THR A 63 -4.76 7.51 10.60
C THR A 63 -4.57 6.27 9.71
N VAL A 64 -4.36 6.48 8.41
CA VAL A 64 -3.94 5.41 7.50
C VAL A 64 -2.43 5.24 7.64
N THR A 65 -1.98 4.09 8.16
CA THR A 65 -0.58 3.77 8.47
C THR A 65 0.19 3.14 7.30
N SER A 66 -0.45 3.04 6.14
CA SER A 66 0.11 2.50 4.87
C SER A 66 0.33 3.60 3.82
N THR A 67 0.42 4.85 4.29
CA THR A 67 0.76 6.02 3.50
C THR A 67 2.25 6.06 3.16
N VAL A 68 2.57 6.78 2.07
CA VAL A 68 3.92 6.80 1.48
C VAL A 68 4.45 8.22 1.32
N LEU A 69 3.54 9.16 1.05
CA LEU A 69 3.78 10.59 0.94
C LEU A 69 2.87 11.32 1.94
N ASP A 70 3.18 12.59 2.20
CA ASP A 70 2.43 13.43 3.12
C ASP A 70 0.93 13.42 2.83
N THR A 71 0.15 13.24 3.90
CA THR A 71 -1.31 13.23 3.82
C THR A 71 -1.85 14.65 3.90
N GLU A 72 -1.95 15.29 2.73
CA GLU A 72 -2.63 16.57 2.54
C GLU A 72 -4.07 16.51 3.13
N TYR A 73 -4.26 17.14 4.28
CA TYR A 73 -5.59 17.41 4.84
C TYR A 73 -6.33 18.40 3.92
N ILE A 74 -7.60 18.13 3.59
CA ILE A 74 -8.41 19.06 2.76
C ILE A 74 -8.80 20.32 3.55
N ILE A 75 -8.84 20.20 4.87
CA ILE A 75 -9.03 21.27 5.86
C ILE A 75 -8.02 20.98 6.96
N GLU A 76 -7.15 21.94 7.29
CA GLU A 76 -6.10 21.78 8.30
C GLU A 76 -6.66 21.21 9.62
N LYS A 77 -5.88 20.34 10.29
CA LYS A 77 -6.36 19.57 11.46
C LYS A 77 -6.95 20.45 12.57
N LYS A 78 -6.36 21.63 12.80
CA LYS A 78 -6.81 22.64 13.77
C LYS A 78 -8.18 23.25 13.44
N ASP A 79 -8.53 23.34 12.17
CA ASP A 79 -9.77 23.94 11.66
C ASP A 79 -10.90 22.90 11.51
N LEU A 80 -10.66 21.64 11.90
CA LEU A 80 -11.69 20.62 12.02
C LEU A 80 -12.66 20.97 13.17
N ASN A 81 -13.94 20.67 12.96
CA ASN A 81 -15.03 21.11 13.83
C ASN A 81 -15.99 19.94 14.12
N PRO A 82 -15.67 19.04 15.08
CA PRO A 82 -16.54 17.94 15.51
C PRO A 82 -17.90 18.38 16.08
N GLU A 83 -18.94 17.58 15.81
CA GLU A 83 -20.23 17.65 16.52
C GLU A 83 -20.13 16.85 17.82
N ILE A 84 -20.41 17.47 18.96
CA ILE A 84 -20.57 16.81 20.26
C ILE A 84 -22.06 16.82 20.63
N LYS A 85 -22.59 15.70 21.12
CA LYS A 85 -23.95 15.60 21.66
C LYS A 85 -23.94 15.64 23.18
N TYR A 86 -25.06 16.08 23.75
CA TYR A 86 -25.26 16.13 25.22
C TYR A 86 -25.04 14.79 25.93
N THR A 87 -25.14 13.69 25.18
CA THR A 87 -24.87 12.31 25.62
C THR A 87 -23.39 11.98 25.79
N GLY A 88 -22.45 12.84 25.37
CA GLY A 88 -21.01 12.52 25.28
C GLY A 88 -20.60 11.89 23.94
N ASP A 89 -21.55 11.62 23.04
CA ASP A 89 -21.24 11.09 21.70
C ASP A 89 -20.63 12.18 20.82
N VAL A 90 -19.39 11.97 20.38
CA VAL A 90 -18.66 12.86 19.46
C VAL A 90 -18.65 12.28 18.06
N ARG A 91 -18.83 13.13 17.04
CA ARG A 91 -18.75 12.77 15.63
C ARG A 91 -17.94 13.80 14.84
N LEU A 92 -16.95 13.31 14.11
CA LEU A 92 -16.15 14.08 13.16
C LEU A 92 -16.30 13.49 11.76
N ASN A 93 -16.60 14.34 10.76
CA ASN A 93 -16.48 13.96 9.35
C ASN A 93 -15.53 14.93 8.65
N PHE A 94 -14.50 14.38 8.02
CA PHE A 94 -13.35 15.13 7.52
C PHE A 94 -12.74 14.43 6.30
N GLY A 95 -12.04 15.20 5.46
CA GLY A 95 -11.55 14.77 4.17
C GLY A 95 -10.02 14.86 4.05
N TYR A 96 -9.43 13.88 3.36
CA TYR A 96 -8.01 13.82 3.05
C TYR A 96 -7.79 13.63 1.56
N VAL A 97 -6.66 14.15 1.09
CA VAL A 97 -5.98 13.64 -0.09
C VAL A 97 -4.92 12.63 0.40
N LEU A 98 -5.21 11.35 0.15
CA LEU A 98 -4.50 10.20 0.72
C LEU A 98 -3.59 9.57 -0.33
N SER A 99 -2.27 9.51 -0.08
CA SER A 99 -1.32 8.77 -0.92
C SER A 99 -0.86 7.49 -0.23
N ASN A 100 -1.31 6.33 -0.74
CA ASN A 100 -1.15 5.01 -0.11
C ASN A 100 -0.37 4.05 -1.02
N ARG A 101 0.43 3.16 -0.43
CA ARG A 101 1.17 2.15 -1.21
C ARG A 101 0.19 1.16 -1.85
N CYS A 102 0.44 0.76 -3.09
CA CYS A 102 -0.32 -0.26 -3.79
C CYS A 102 0.66 -1.06 -4.67
N GLU A 103 0.97 -2.29 -4.24
CA GLU A 103 1.77 -3.26 -5.00
C GLU A 103 1.06 -3.58 -6.33
N MET A 104 1.64 -3.21 -7.47
CA MET A 104 0.93 -3.23 -8.75
C MET A 104 1.28 -4.44 -9.61
N LYS A 105 0.27 -5.23 -9.95
CA LYS A 105 0.37 -6.46 -10.75
C LYS A 105 0.24 -6.11 -12.23
N THR A 106 1.38 -5.79 -12.82
CA THR A 106 1.53 -5.26 -14.19
C THR A 106 1.57 -6.34 -15.27
N ASP A 107 1.69 -7.63 -14.92
CA ASP A 107 1.77 -8.77 -15.86
C ASP A 107 0.70 -8.74 -16.96
N ASN A 108 -0.54 -8.34 -16.65
CA ASN A 108 -1.69 -8.34 -17.56
C ASN A 108 -2.00 -6.97 -18.20
N PHE A 109 -1.16 -5.95 -18.00
CA PHE A 109 -1.36 -4.60 -18.56
C PHE A 109 -1.56 -4.65 -20.10
N PRO A 110 -2.56 -3.95 -20.66
CA PRO A 110 -3.45 -2.94 -20.05
C PRO A 110 -4.81 -3.49 -19.58
N PHE A 111 -4.95 -4.82 -19.44
CA PHE A 111 -6.18 -5.51 -19.01
C PHE A 111 -6.16 -5.84 -17.51
N ASP A 112 -5.37 -5.10 -16.75
CA ASP A 112 -5.03 -5.32 -15.36
C ASP A 112 -6.12 -4.83 -14.37
N SER A 113 -6.05 -5.40 -13.17
CA SER A 113 -6.89 -5.04 -12.03
C SER A 113 -6.06 -5.08 -10.76
N GLN A 114 -5.99 -3.97 -10.05
CA GLN A 114 -5.16 -3.80 -8.85
C GLN A 114 -6.01 -3.93 -7.58
N GLU A 115 -5.40 -4.40 -6.49
CA GLU A 115 -6.03 -4.51 -5.17
C GLU A 115 -5.20 -3.73 -4.14
N CYS A 116 -5.56 -2.46 -3.95
CA CYS A 116 -4.87 -1.57 -3.03
C CYS A 116 -5.39 -1.75 -1.60
N VAL A 117 -4.46 -1.79 -0.64
CA VAL A 117 -4.74 -2.11 0.76
C VAL A 117 -4.45 -0.90 1.64
N PHE A 118 -5.49 -0.37 2.28
CA PHE A 118 -5.41 0.77 3.20
C PHE A 118 -5.58 0.25 4.62
N VAL A 119 -4.59 0.47 5.47
CA VAL A 119 -4.53 0.02 6.85
C VAL A 119 -4.74 1.22 7.77
N MET A 120 -5.87 1.28 8.46
CA MET A 120 -6.10 2.28 9.51
C MET A 120 -5.78 1.70 10.89
N SER A 121 -4.94 2.40 11.65
CA SER A 121 -4.71 2.10 13.08
C SER A 121 -4.25 3.35 13.83
N SER A 122 -4.28 3.27 15.16
CA SER A 122 -3.57 4.22 16.01
C SER A 122 -2.07 3.94 16.00
N TRP A 123 -1.26 5.00 16.04
CA TRP A 123 0.19 4.89 16.27
C TRP A 123 0.46 4.56 17.74
N SER A 124 -0.23 5.27 18.64
CA SER A 124 0.11 5.33 20.07
C SER A 124 -0.60 4.26 20.89
N PHE A 125 -1.91 4.11 20.69
CA PHE A 125 -2.79 3.37 21.59
C PHE A 125 -2.90 1.88 21.23
N THR A 126 -2.77 1.04 22.26
CA THR A 126 -3.01 -0.41 22.20
C THR A 126 -4.51 -0.74 22.30
N THR A 127 -4.89 -1.98 21.98
CA THR A 127 -6.29 -2.48 22.13
C THR A 127 -6.88 -2.25 23.52
N ASN A 128 -6.02 -2.24 24.53
CA ASN A 128 -6.38 -2.08 25.94
C ASN A 128 -6.81 -0.63 26.25
N LYS A 129 -6.32 0.35 25.48
CA LYS A 129 -6.67 1.77 25.60
C LYS A 129 -7.81 2.13 24.63
N ILE A 130 -7.66 1.83 23.34
CA ILE A 130 -8.70 2.06 22.33
C ILE A 130 -9.02 0.79 21.53
N THR A 131 -10.31 0.56 21.27
CA THR A 131 -10.80 -0.46 20.34
C THR A 131 -11.33 0.21 19.07
N LEU A 132 -10.93 -0.29 17.90
CA LEU A 132 -11.41 0.18 16.60
C LEU A 132 -12.51 -0.75 16.05
N GLU A 133 -13.59 -0.16 15.51
CA GLU A 133 -14.67 -0.85 14.80
C GLU A 133 -15.00 -0.15 13.47
N HIS A 134 -15.46 -0.91 12.46
CA HIS A 134 -15.95 -0.34 11.20
C HIS A 134 -17.39 0.18 11.30
N ILE A 135 -17.66 1.38 10.77
CA ILE A 135 -19.03 1.86 10.53
C ILE A 135 -19.54 1.27 9.23
N GLY A 136 -20.37 0.24 9.34
CA GLY A 136 -21.05 -0.37 8.20
C GLY A 136 -21.95 0.61 7.43
N GLY A 137 -21.99 0.45 6.11
CA GLY A 137 -22.74 1.33 5.19
C GLY A 137 -21.83 2.22 4.35
N GLN A 138 -21.35 1.70 3.22
CA GLN A 138 -20.61 2.48 2.23
C GLN A 138 -21.55 3.42 1.47
N ARG A 139 -21.10 4.65 1.18
CA ARG A 139 -21.72 5.48 0.13
C ARG A 139 -21.49 4.84 -1.25
N PRO A 140 -22.45 4.93 -2.18
CA PRO A 140 -22.25 4.44 -3.54
C PRO A 140 -21.12 5.24 -4.23
N ILE A 141 -20.10 4.53 -4.72
CA ILE A 141 -18.94 5.14 -5.38
C ILE A 141 -19.39 5.70 -6.74
N GLN A 142 -19.03 6.96 -7.02
CA GLN A 142 -19.22 7.55 -8.34
C GLN A 142 -17.95 7.32 -9.16
N ASN A 143 -18.02 6.45 -10.18
CA ASN A 143 -16.89 6.11 -11.05
C ASN A 143 -16.61 7.23 -12.07
N LEU A 144 -16.16 8.38 -11.55
CA LEU A 144 -15.86 9.61 -12.29
C LEU A 144 -14.45 9.62 -12.93
N ASN A 145 -13.58 8.68 -12.57
CA ASN A 145 -12.23 8.59 -13.13
C ASN A 145 -12.25 8.07 -14.59
N SER A 146 -11.46 8.69 -15.45
CA SER A 146 -11.42 8.42 -16.91
C SER A 146 -10.78 7.08 -17.27
N GLU A 147 -9.79 6.60 -16.51
CA GLU A 147 -9.04 5.38 -16.80
C GLU A 147 -9.44 4.19 -15.90
N TRP A 148 -9.87 4.45 -14.66
CA TRP A 148 -10.12 3.38 -13.69
C TRP A 148 -11.61 3.23 -13.37
N ASP A 149 -12.08 1.97 -13.35
CA ASP A 149 -13.33 1.59 -12.69
C ASP A 149 -13.03 1.16 -11.26
N VAL A 150 -13.67 1.82 -10.30
CA VAL A 150 -13.51 1.56 -8.87
C VAL A 150 -14.63 0.62 -8.40
N PHE A 151 -14.28 -0.35 -7.55
CA PHE A 151 -15.21 -1.29 -6.96
C PHE A 151 -15.36 -1.02 -5.45
N PRO A 152 -16.53 -1.37 -4.85
CA PRO A 152 -16.71 -1.35 -3.41
C PRO A 152 -15.57 -2.08 -2.67
N TYR A 153 -15.04 -1.46 -1.62
CA TYR A 153 -13.98 -2.09 -0.81
C TYR A 153 -14.55 -3.22 0.05
N THR A 154 -13.73 -4.21 0.42
CA THR A 154 -14.02 -5.07 1.58
C THR A 154 -13.26 -4.54 2.80
N ASN A 155 -13.74 -4.85 4.01
CA ASN A 155 -13.06 -4.49 5.25
C ASN A 155 -12.84 -5.72 6.13
N GLU A 156 -11.76 -5.69 6.92
CA GLU A 156 -11.30 -6.77 7.77
C GLU A 156 -10.64 -6.15 9.02
N THR A 157 -11.11 -6.48 10.22
CA THR A 157 -10.48 -5.99 11.47
C THR A 157 -9.51 -7.05 11.98
N THR A 158 -8.25 -6.67 12.20
CA THR A 158 -7.21 -7.58 12.68
C THR A 158 -6.46 -6.98 13.87
N ASP A 159 -6.03 -7.84 14.79
CA ASP A 159 -5.11 -7.47 15.86
C ASP A 159 -3.69 -7.92 15.49
N TYR A 160 -2.69 -7.10 15.83
CA TYR A 160 -1.28 -7.38 15.58
C TYR A 160 -0.43 -6.98 16.78
N TYR A 161 0.74 -7.60 16.94
CA TYR A 161 1.63 -7.41 18.08
C TYR A 161 2.94 -6.79 17.60
N LEU A 162 3.31 -5.64 18.16
CA LEU A 162 4.66 -5.06 18.02
C LEU A 162 5.52 -5.38 19.25
N GLU A 163 4.90 -5.43 20.44
CA GLU A 163 5.49 -6.02 21.64
C GLU A 163 4.62 -7.22 22.09
N PRO A 164 5.19 -8.25 22.78
CA PRO A 164 4.44 -9.45 23.16
C PRO A 164 3.22 -9.19 24.05
N GLU A 165 3.24 -8.15 24.89
CA GLU A 165 2.17 -7.83 25.85
C GLU A 165 1.18 -6.76 25.33
N ASN A 166 1.50 -6.09 24.22
CA ASN A 166 0.78 -4.90 23.74
C ASN A 166 0.26 -5.08 22.30
N PRO A 167 -0.92 -5.73 22.12
CA PRO A 167 -1.60 -5.75 20.84
C PRO A 167 -2.10 -4.35 20.42
N ARG A 168 -2.06 -4.09 19.11
CA ARG A 168 -2.72 -2.96 18.44
C ARG A 168 -3.78 -3.51 17.47
N ARG A 169 -4.91 -2.81 17.36
CA ARG A 169 -5.99 -3.15 16.40
C ARG A 169 -5.86 -2.30 15.16
N ARG A 170 -6.10 -2.90 13.99
CA ARG A 170 -6.14 -2.21 12.69
C ARG A 170 -7.35 -2.64 11.87
N ILE A 171 -7.92 -1.70 11.13
CA ILE A 171 -8.94 -1.94 10.12
C ILE A 171 -8.26 -1.93 8.76
N ILE A 172 -8.32 -3.06 8.05
CA ILE A 172 -7.77 -3.25 6.71
C ILE A 172 -8.92 -3.06 5.72
N TYR A 173 -8.75 -2.13 4.78
CA TYR A 173 -9.66 -1.90 3.66
C TYR A 173 -8.99 -2.37 2.37
N ARG A 174 -9.65 -3.25 1.61
CA ARG A 174 -9.17 -3.76 0.32
C ARG A 174 -10.02 -3.19 -0.80
N MET A 175 -9.50 -2.20 -1.51
CA MET A 175 -10.15 -1.60 -2.68
C MET A 175 -9.68 -2.32 -3.94
N LYS A 176 -10.60 -2.65 -4.85
CA LYS A 176 -10.25 -3.15 -6.18
C LYS A 176 -10.53 -2.09 -7.24
N ILE A 177 -9.60 -1.95 -8.17
CA ILE A 177 -9.72 -1.07 -9.34
C ILE A 177 -9.40 -1.88 -10.61
N LYS A 178 -9.99 -1.50 -11.74
CA LYS A 178 -9.74 -2.12 -13.04
C LYS A 178 -9.50 -1.07 -14.11
N ARG A 179 -8.50 -1.27 -14.98
CA ARG A 179 -8.20 -0.32 -16.06
C ARG A 179 -9.20 -0.41 -17.21
N LYS A 180 -9.56 0.73 -17.78
CA LYS A 180 -10.40 0.90 -18.98
C LYS A 180 -9.53 0.75 -20.23
N SER A 181 -9.16 -0.50 -20.53
CA SER A 181 -8.22 -0.89 -21.60
C SER A 181 -8.55 -0.39 -23.01
N SER A 182 -9.75 0.16 -23.25
CA SER A 182 -10.26 0.63 -24.54
C SER A 182 -9.32 1.57 -25.29
N TYR A 183 -8.63 2.49 -24.60
CA TYR A 183 -7.65 3.39 -25.21
C TYR A 183 -6.51 2.59 -25.86
N TYR A 184 -5.84 1.75 -25.07
CA TYR A 184 -4.73 0.91 -25.49
C TYR A 184 -5.13 -0.07 -26.61
N VAL A 185 -6.36 -0.60 -26.59
CA VAL A 185 -6.89 -1.47 -27.66
C VAL A 185 -6.98 -0.73 -29.00
N TRP A 186 -7.55 0.48 -29.03
CA TRP A 186 -7.79 1.20 -30.28
C TRP A 186 -6.60 2.03 -30.78
N VAL A 187 -5.72 2.49 -29.88
CA VAL A 187 -4.58 3.36 -30.22
C VAL A 187 -3.30 2.57 -30.42
N ILE A 188 -3.12 1.44 -29.74
CA ILE A 188 -1.87 0.65 -29.80
C ILE A 188 -2.11 -0.69 -30.50
N ILE A 189 -2.99 -1.54 -29.95
CA ILE A 189 -3.12 -2.95 -30.38
C ILE A 189 -3.71 -3.03 -31.80
N ALA A 190 -4.79 -2.31 -32.10
CA ALA A 190 -5.42 -2.38 -33.43
C ALA A 190 -4.53 -1.80 -34.56
N PRO A 191 -3.84 -0.64 -34.41
CA PRO A 191 -2.96 -0.13 -35.46
C PRO A 191 -1.71 -0.98 -35.68
N THR A 192 -1.07 -1.49 -34.61
CA THR A 192 0.11 -2.36 -34.75
C THR A 192 -0.23 -3.69 -35.44
N PHE A 193 -1.36 -4.31 -35.09
CA PHE A 193 -1.89 -5.49 -35.78
C PHE A 193 -2.20 -5.26 -37.26
N ILE A 194 -2.71 -4.07 -37.63
CA ILE A 194 -2.94 -3.73 -39.04
C ILE A 194 -1.60 -3.56 -39.77
N ILE A 195 -0.61 -2.91 -39.16
CA ILE A 195 0.74 -2.72 -39.72
C ILE A 195 1.46 -4.06 -39.89
N SER A 196 1.40 -4.95 -38.89
CA SER A 196 2.02 -6.28 -38.95
C SER A 196 1.36 -7.15 -40.03
N ALA A 197 0.03 -7.16 -40.12
CA ALA A 197 -0.71 -7.84 -41.18
C ALA A 197 -0.38 -7.29 -42.58
N LEU A 198 -0.23 -5.97 -42.74
CA LEU A 198 0.21 -5.35 -44.00
C LEU A 198 1.64 -5.75 -44.38
N SER A 199 2.56 -5.88 -43.41
CA SER A 199 3.93 -6.35 -43.66
C SER A 199 3.95 -7.81 -44.17
N ILE A 200 3.05 -8.65 -43.68
CA ILE A 200 2.91 -10.06 -44.12
C ILE A 200 2.26 -10.11 -45.50
N ALA A 201 1.21 -9.32 -45.75
CA ALA A 201 0.59 -9.21 -47.06
C ALA A 201 1.59 -8.71 -48.13
N GLY A 202 2.46 -7.75 -47.76
CA GLY A 202 3.57 -7.27 -48.59
C GLY A 202 4.55 -8.37 -49.01
N MET A 203 4.77 -9.39 -48.16
CA MET A 203 5.60 -10.55 -48.52
C MET A 203 5.02 -11.34 -49.73
N PHE A 204 3.71 -11.31 -49.94
CA PHE A 204 3.02 -11.96 -51.05
C PHE A 204 2.73 -11.04 -52.25
N ALA A 205 3.11 -9.76 -52.19
CA ALA A 205 2.96 -8.83 -53.31
C ALA A 205 3.70 -9.36 -54.56
N PRO A 206 3.07 -9.34 -55.75
CA PRO A 206 3.67 -9.85 -56.97
C PRO A 206 4.90 -9.03 -57.36
N PHE A 207 5.93 -9.70 -57.89
CA PHE A 207 7.09 -9.00 -58.44
C PHE A 207 6.67 -8.18 -59.66
N SER A 208 6.71 -6.85 -59.54
CA SER A 208 6.64 -5.98 -60.72
C SER A 208 7.81 -6.30 -61.65
N ASN A 209 7.51 -6.47 -62.93
CA ASN A 209 8.51 -6.60 -64.00
C ASN A 209 8.81 -5.26 -64.69
N THR A 210 8.28 -4.16 -64.15
CA THR A 210 8.42 -2.79 -64.67
C THR A 210 8.69 -1.81 -63.51
N GLY A 211 9.86 -1.20 -63.50
CA GLY A 211 10.33 -0.32 -62.43
C GLY A 211 11.34 -0.98 -61.48
N ASP A 212 11.82 -0.21 -60.50
CA ASP A 212 12.82 -0.66 -59.54
C ASP A 212 12.23 -1.70 -58.57
N ARG A 213 13.03 -2.72 -58.25
CA ARG A 213 12.54 -3.99 -57.67
C ARG A 213 12.41 -3.93 -56.14
N GLU A 214 12.33 -2.74 -55.58
CA GLU A 214 12.61 -2.46 -54.16
C GLU A 214 11.35 -2.24 -53.31
N GLU A 215 10.20 -1.94 -53.91
CA GLU A 215 8.92 -1.65 -53.22
C GLU A 215 8.56 -2.65 -52.10
N LYS A 216 8.79 -3.95 -52.34
CA LYS A 216 8.57 -5.02 -51.37
C LYS A 216 9.43 -4.87 -50.11
N VAL A 217 10.68 -4.46 -50.28
CA VAL A 217 11.64 -4.25 -49.19
C VAL A 217 11.42 -2.89 -48.53
N SER A 218 11.05 -1.87 -49.31
CA SER A 218 10.65 -0.54 -48.82
C SER A 218 9.45 -0.62 -47.88
N LEU A 219 8.38 -1.33 -48.26
CA LEU A 219 7.23 -1.61 -47.40
C LEU A 219 7.62 -2.36 -46.12
N GLY A 220 8.55 -3.31 -46.22
CA GLY A 220 9.10 -4.03 -45.07
C GLY A 220 9.86 -3.14 -44.09
N LEU A 221 10.76 -2.29 -44.60
CA LEU A 221 11.57 -1.39 -43.77
C LEU A 221 10.74 -0.26 -43.16
N THR A 222 9.75 0.26 -43.87
CA THR A 222 8.84 1.31 -43.35
C THR A 222 7.85 0.78 -42.31
N THR A 223 7.40 -0.48 -42.43
CA THR A 223 6.60 -1.13 -41.37
C THR A 223 7.42 -1.42 -40.11
N LEU A 224 8.69 -1.84 -40.25
CA LEU A 224 9.62 -1.94 -39.10
C LEU A 224 9.89 -0.58 -38.44
N LEU A 225 10.11 0.48 -39.23
CA LEU A 225 10.35 1.83 -38.71
C LEU A 225 9.14 2.37 -37.95
N THR A 226 7.93 2.18 -38.48
CA THR A 226 6.69 2.65 -37.80
C THR A 226 6.39 1.85 -36.54
N LEU A 227 6.64 0.53 -36.51
CA LEU A 227 6.55 -0.26 -35.27
C LEU A 227 7.59 0.17 -34.23
N ALA A 228 8.81 0.52 -34.63
CA ALA A 228 9.84 1.04 -33.72
C ALA A 228 9.44 2.42 -33.12
N VAL A 229 8.85 3.30 -33.92
CA VAL A 229 8.32 4.60 -33.46
C VAL A 229 7.13 4.41 -32.51
N ILE A 230 6.20 3.50 -32.82
CA ILE A 230 5.06 3.20 -31.92
C ILE A 230 5.56 2.59 -30.60
N LEU A 231 6.51 1.65 -30.65
CA LEU A 231 7.12 1.10 -29.44
C LEU A 231 7.77 2.21 -28.61
N SER A 232 8.58 3.09 -29.23
CA SER A 232 9.25 4.21 -28.54
C SER A 232 8.28 5.20 -27.88
N LEU A 233 7.07 5.36 -28.42
CA LEU A 233 6.01 6.18 -27.83
C LEU A 233 5.37 5.46 -26.63
N VAL A 234 5.10 4.17 -26.74
CA VAL A 234 4.44 3.38 -25.68
C VAL A 234 5.40 3.04 -24.53
N THR A 235 6.72 2.97 -24.76
CA THR A 235 7.71 2.68 -23.69
C THR A 235 7.83 3.76 -22.62
N GLY A 236 7.28 4.97 -22.83
CA GLY A 236 7.13 5.96 -21.76
C GLY A 236 6.00 5.61 -20.77
N GLU A 237 4.92 5.05 -21.30
CA GLU A 237 3.66 4.76 -20.60
C GLU A 237 3.60 3.33 -20.02
N MET A 238 4.54 2.45 -20.37
CA MET A 238 4.59 1.11 -19.78
C MET A 238 5.19 1.15 -18.37
N PRO A 239 4.64 0.39 -17.40
CA PRO A 239 5.27 0.23 -16.10
C PRO A 239 6.62 -0.50 -16.22
N ARG A 240 7.62 0.01 -15.51
CA ARG A 240 8.94 -0.62 -15.39
C ARG A 240 8.90 -1.66 -14.27
N SER A 241 8.64 -2.92 -14.62
CA SER A 241 8.54 -4.04 -13.68
C SER A 241 9.47 -5.20 -14.04
N THR A 242 9.77 -6.05 -13.05
CA THR A 242 10.63 -7.25 -13.19
C THR A 242 10.12 -8.24 -14.26
N ASN A 243 8.81 -8.41 -14.35
CA ASN A 243 8.16 -9.16 -15.43
C ASN A 243 7.79 -8.22 -16.58
N LEU A 244 8.16 -8.57 -17.82
CA LEU A 244 7.69 -7.87 -19.01
C LEU A 244 6.16 -8.00 -19.13
N PRO A 245 5.36 -6.91 -19.22
CA PRO A 245 3.91 -6.98 -19.30
C PRO A 245 3.37 -7.67 -20.57
N LEU A 246 2.10 -8.10 -20.54
CA LEU A 246 1.39 -8.73 -21.66
C LEU A 246 1.46 -7.90 -22.95
N LEU A 247 1.26 -6.57 -22.88
CA LEU A 247 1.43 -5.67 -24.03
C LEU A 247 2.86 -5.69 -24.58
N GLY A 248 3.87 -5.70 -23.72
CA GLY A 248 5.27 -5.81 -24.11
C GLY A 248 5.56 -7.14 -24.82
N ARG A 249 5.05 -8.26 -24.28
CA ARG A 249 5.15 -9.60 -24.91
C ARG A 249 4.48 -9.62 -26.30
N PHE A 250 3.32 -8.98 -26.44
CA PHE A 250 2.62 -8.84 -27.72
C PHE A 250 3.44 -8.05 -28.75
N VAL A 251 3.93 -6.85 -28.39
CA VAL A 251 4.68 -5.99 -29.32
C VAL A 251 6.02 -6.62 -29.73
N LEU A 252 6.73 -7.29 -28.81
CA LEU A 252 7.95 -8.05 -29.16
C LEU A 252 7.66 -9.20 -30.14
N PHE A 253 6.51 -9.88 -30.00
CA PHE A 253 6.10 -10.94 -30.92
C PHE A 253 5.75 -10.38 -32.32
N GLU A 254 5.04 -9.25 -32.40
CA GLU A 254 4.77 -8.58 -33.66
C GLU A 254 6.04 -8.10 -34.37
N ILE A 255 6.97 -7.47 -33.64
CA ILE A 255 8.27 -7.05 -34.17
C ILE A 255 9.05 -8.26 -34.69
N SER A 256 9.05 -9.38 -33.95
CA SER A 256 9.73 -10.62 -34.37
C SER A 256 9.15 -11.19 -35.68
N ILE A 257 7.81 -11.17 -35.84
CA ILE A 257 7.13 -11.57 -37.07
C ILE A 257 7.45 -10.62 -38.22
N CYS A 258 7.47 -9.31 -37.98
CA CYS A 258 7.78 -8.33 -39.02
C CYS A 258 9.24 -8.47 -39.50
N VAL A 259 10.21 -8.62 -38.59
CA VAL A 259 11.62 -8.86 -38.94
C VAL A 259 11.76 -10.13 -39.78
N LEU A 260 11.03 -11.21 -39.43
CA LEU A 260 11.02 -12.44 -40.22
C LEU A 260 10.38 -12.23 -41.61
N SER A 261 9.29 -11.48 -41.72
CA SER A 261 8.63 -11.13 -43.00
C SER A 261 9.57 -10.34 -43.92
N VAL A 262 10.33 -9.38 -43.37
CA VAL A 262 11.32 -8.60 -44.13
C VAL A 262 12.50 -9.46 -44.55
N ALA A 263 13.03 -10.32 -43.66
CA ALA A 263 14.11 -11.24 -44.00
C ALA A 263 13.71 -12.22 -45.12
N LEU A 264 12.50 -12.80 -45.05
CA LEU A 264 11.94 -13.65 -46.11
C LEU A 264 11.67 -12.87 -47.41
N SER A 265 11.27 -11.59 -47.32
CA SER A 265 11.09 -10.71 -48.48
C SER A 265 12.42 -10.43 -49.20
N ILE A 266 13.49 -10.17 -48.46
CA ILE A 266 14.85 -10.00 -49.01
C ILE A 266 15.37 -11.32 -49.61
N CYS A 267 15.16 -12.45 -48.93
CA CYS A 267 15.55 -13.77 -49.44
C CYS A 267 14.81 -14.15 -50.73
N THR A 268 13.50 -13.91 -50.80
CA THR A 268 12.71 -14.17 -52.02
C THR A 268 13.10 -13.25 -53.17
N MET A 269 13.42 -11.98 -52.90
CA MET A 269 13.98 -11.06 -53.91
C MET A 269 15.33 -11.55 -54.45
N PHE A 270 16.27 -11.93 -53.56
CA PHE A 270 17.60 -12.41 -53.96
C PHE A 270 17.53 -13.73 -54.76
N LEU A 271 16.68 -14.67 -54.35
CA LEU A 271 16.43 -15.91 -55.09
C LEU A 271 15.82 -15.63 -56.47
N HIS A 272 14.84 -14.73 -56.56
CA HIS A 272 14.23 -14.33 -57.83
C HIS A 272 15.27 -13.69 -58.76
N GLN A 273 16.04 -12.71 -58.29
CA GLN A 273 17.12 -12.08 -59.06
C GLN A 273 18.14 -13.10 -59.56
N ARG A 274 18.55 -14.05 -58.70
CA ARG A 274 19.54 -15.08 -59.05
C ARG A 274 18.99 -16.11 -60.04
N ALA A 275 17.69 -16.42 -59.99
CA ALA A 275 17.02 -17.26 -60.97
C ALA A 275 16.93 -16.57 -62.34
N THR A 276 16.39 -15.35 -62.41
CA THR A 276 16.22 -14.60 -63.68
C THR A 276 17.56 -14.26 -64.34
N THR A 277 18.53 -13.76 -63.58
CA THR A 277 19.73 -13.11 -64.13
C THR A 277 20.90 -14.06 -64.36
N ARG A 278 20.97 -15.20 -63.66
CA ARG A 278 22.10 -16.16 -63.77
C ARG A 278 21.72 -17.56 -64.31
N GLN A 279 20.50 -17.74 -64.82
CA GLN A 279 19.98 -19.02 -65.34
C GLN A 279 20.30 -20.22 -64.41
N TRP A 280 20.15 -20.02 -63.09
CA TRP A 280 20.62 -21.01 -62.12
C TRP A 280 19.76 -22.28 -62.19
N ALA A 281 20.37 -23.40 -62.61
CA ALA A 281 19.72 -24.70 -62.65
C ALA A 281 19.23 -25.12 -61.26
N VAL A 282 17.91 -25.09 -61.06
CA VAL A 282 17.27 -25.33 -59.76
C VAL A 282 17.55 -26.76 -59.28
N PRO A 283 18.05 -26.97 -58.05
CA PRO A 283 18.28 -28.31 -57.52
C PRO A 283 17.00 -29.14 -57.48
N ARG A 284 17.06 -30.40 -57.94
CA ARG A 284 15.89 -31.28 -58.07
C ARG A 284 15.14 -31.50 -56.75
N TRP A 285 15.83 -31.45 -55.61
CA TRP A 285 15.21 -31.56 -54.28
C TRP A 285 14.33 -30.33 -53.96
N LEU A 286 14.74 -29.12 -54.34
CA LEU A 286 13.95 -27.90 -54.16
C LEU A 286 12.70 -27.93 -55.05
N LEU A 287 12.86 -28.43 -56.28
CA LEU A 287 11.76 -28.61 -57.23
C LEU A 287 10.68 -29.58 -56.71
N TYR A 288 11.10 -30.65 -56.02
CA TYR A 288 10.21 -31.64 -55.41
C TYR A 288 9.39 -31.06 -54.25
N ILE A 289 10.01 -30.19 -53.43
CA ILE A 289 9.34 -29.50 -52.31
C ILE A 289 8.32 -28.47 -52.83
N VAL A 290 8.70 -27.65 -53.82
CA VAL A 290 7.86 -26.53 -54.30
C VAL A 290 6.68 -26.99 -55.18
N LEU A 291 6.84 -28.07 -55.97
CA LEU A 291 5.81 -28.55 -56.89
C LEU A 291 4.93 -29.70 -56.33
N CYS A 292 4.97 -29.93 -55.02
CA CYS A 292 4.25 -30.92 -54.21
C CYS A 292 3.12 -31.69 -54.94
N ARG A 293 3.50 -32.76 -55.67
CA ARG A 293 2.63 -33.39 -56.66
C ARG A 293 1.74 -34.46 -56.02
N ARG A 294 0.53 -34.07 -55.63
CA ARG A 294 -0.52 -34.93 -55.06
C ARG A 294 -0.77 -36.18 -55.92
N SER A 295 -0.88 -37.34 -55.27
CA SER A 295 -1.18 -38.63 -55.90
C SER A 295 -2.04 -39.47 -54.95
N ASP A 296 -3.36 -39.33 -55.04
CA ASP A 296 -4.29 -40.12 -54.24
C ASP A 296 -4.33 -41.60 -54.73
N ARG A 297 -4.37 -42.56 -53.80
CA ARG A 297 -4.89 -43.92 -54.03
C ARG A 297 -5.67 -44.40 -52.81
N ILE A 298 -6.73 -45.14 -53.07
CA ILE A 298 -7.74 -45.61 -52.12
C ILE A 298 -7.64 -47.15 -52.07
N ASN A 299 -7.81 -47.76 -50.89
CA ASN A 299 -8.71 -48.91 -50.62
C ASN A 299 -8.51 -49.55 -49.21
N ASP A 300 -9.65 -49.96 -48.62
CA ASP A 300 -9.96 -51.12 -47.73
C ASP A 300 -9.05 -51.43 -46.50
N GLY A 301 -9.55 -51.81 -45.30
CA GLY A 301 -10.86 -52.26 -44.76
C GLY A 301 -10.73 -53.61 -44.00
N PRO A 302 -11.77 -54.30 -43.43
CA PRO A 302 -12.99 -53.91 -42.65
C PRO A 302 -12.66 -53.90 -41.11
N GLU A 303 -13.44 -54.26 -40.06
CA GLU A 303 -14.84 -54.60 -39.65
C GLU A 303 -15.09 -53.77 -38.32
N ILE A 304 -16.28 -53.43 -37.77
CA ILE A 304 -17.48 -54.17 -37.31
C ILE A 304 -17.16 -55.02 -36.02
N LYS A 305 -17.96 -55.07 -34.92
CA LYS A 305 -19.44 -55.08 -34.73
C LYS A 305 -19.93 -54.48 -33.38
N LEU A 306 -21.22 -54.17 -33.31
CA LEU A 306 -22.07 -53.79 -32.14
C LEU A 306 -22.55 -55.09 -31.39
N PRO A 307 -23.54 -55.16 -30.43
CA PRO A 307 -24.54 -54.15 -29.98
C PRO A 307 -25.13 -54.20 -28.51
N LYS A 308 -26.01 -53.22 -28.19
CA LYS A 308 -27.24 -53.28 -27.31
C LYS A 308 -27.07 -53.59 -25.79
N SER A 309 -28.03 -53.34 -24.88
CA SER A 309 -29.43 -52.80 -24.90
C SER A 309 -29.69 -52.08 -23.54
N GLU A 310 -30.46 -50.99 -23.36
CA GLU A 310 -31.87 -50.61 -23.71
C GLU A 310 -32.89 -50.94 -22.58
N VAL A 311 -33.94 -50.11 -22.42
CA VAL A 311 -35.23 -50.31 -21.67
C VAL A 311 -35.31 -49.97 -20.14
N ASP A 312 -36.07 -48.90 -19.82
CA ASP A 312 -37.06 -48.68 -18.71
C ASP A 312 -36.74 -48.88 -17.19
N SER A 313 -37.51 -48.33 -16.22
CA SER A 313 -38.52 -47.23 -16.20
C SER A 313 -38.85 -46.75 -14.76
N ASP A 314 -39.65 -45.68 -14.67
CA ASP A 314 -40.72 -45.39 -13.68
C ASP A 314 -40.49 -45.37 -12.14
N GLN A 315 -40.55 -44.14 -11.58
CA GLN A 315 -41.73 -43.63 -10.81
C GLN A 315 -41.89 -43.85 -9.28
N LYS A 316 -42.39 -42.77 -8.62
CA LYS A 316 -43.03 -42.69 -7.27
C LYS A 316 -42.14 -43.00 -6.04
N ARG A 317 -42.46 -42.59 -4.80
CA ARG A 317 -43.25 -41.45 -4.24
C ARG A 317 -43.20 -41.59 -2.69
N SER A 318 -42.78 -40.52 -1.98
CA SER A 318 -43.01 -40.23 -0.55
C SER A 318 -42.66 -41.38 0.46
N GLU A 319 -42.81 -41.30 1.79
CA GLU A 319 -43.27 -40.25 2.72
C GLU A 319 -42.76 -40.53 4.16
N SER A 320 -42.60 -39.50 5.01
CA SER A 320 -42.59 -39.60 6.50
C SER A 320 -41.44 -40.42 7.15
N LEU A 321 -41.21 -40.45 8.48
CA LEU A 321 -41.83 -39.88 9.69
C LEU A 321 -40.78 -39.03 10.46
N LYS A 322 -41.13 -37.84 10.98
CA LYS A 322 -41.52 -37.49 12.38
C LYS A 322 -40.50 -37.89 13.48
N LYS A 323 -40.12 -37.03 14.46
CA LYS A 323 -40.93 -36.39 15.55
C LYS A 323 -41.55 -37.44 16.50
N ASP A 324 -41.63 -37.26 17.81
CA ASP A 324 -41.70 -36.06 18.68
C ASP A 324 -40.67 -36.14 19.87
N ALA A 325 -40.39 -35.15 20.75
CA ALA A 325 -41.24 -34.41 21.72
C ALA A 325 -41.93 -35.34 22.76
N GLU A 326 -42.26 -34.99 24.02
CA GLU A 326 -42.23 -33.75 24.84
C GLU A 326 -42.47 -34.14 26.34
N ASN A 327 -42.36 -33.37 27.46
CA ASN A 327 -41.95 -32.00 27.82
C ASN A 327 -41.75 -31.88 29.39
N VAL A 328 -41.50 -30.67 29.92
CA VAL A 328 -42.05 -30.07 31.19
C VAL A 328 -41.32 -30.25 32.57
N ALA A 329 -40.77 -29.10 33.04
CA ALA A 329 -40.83 -28.48 34.39
C ALA A 329 -40.21 -29.19 35.64
N VAL A 330 -39.83 -28.52 36.75
CA VAL A 330 -40.61 -27.59 37.61
C VAL A 330 -39.79 -26.52 38.36
N LYS A 331 -40.33 -25.29 38.39
CA LYS A 331 -40.20 -24.14 39.34
C LYS A 331 -38.89 -23.86 40.14
N ARG A 332 -38.39 -22.63 39.92
CA ARG A 332 -38.05 -21.55 40.90
C ARG A 332 -37.67 -21.93 42.35
N LEU A 333 -36.60 -21.30 42.87
CA LEU A 333 -36.57 -20.66 44.20
C LEU A 333 -35.49 -19.55 44.29
N TYR A 334 -35.79 -18.50 45.06
CA TYR A 334 -34.95 -17.37 45.55
C TYR A 334 -33.96 -16.60 44.66
N PRO A 335 -34.26 -15.29 44.42
CA PRO A 335 -33.27 -14.23 44.26
C PRO A 335 -33.14 -13.39 45.56
N ILE A 336 -32.13 -13.65 46.40
CA ILE A 336 -31.78 -12.81 47.56
C ILE A 336 -30.25 -12.66 47.65
N LEU A 337 -29.66 -11.90 46.71
CA LEU A 337 -28.23 -11.54 46.76
C LEU A 337 -27.87 -10.31 45.88
N PHE A 338 -28.83 -9.39 45.70
CA PHE A 338 -28.67 -8.18 44.85
C PHE A 338 -28.92 -6.85 45.61
N GLN A 339 -28.84 -6.86 46.96
CA GLN A 339 -29.00 -5.66 47.80
C GLN A 339 -27.92 -5.48 48.88
N LEU A 340 -26.77 -6.16 48.74
CA LEU A 340 -25.60 -6.01 49.62
C LEU A 340 -24.29 -5.77 48.83
N LEU A 341 -24.40 -5.17 47.63
CA LEU A 341 -23.28 -4.66 46.84
C LEU A 341 -23.50 -3.19 46.42
N VAL A 342 -24.08 -2.40 47.33
CA VAL A 342 -23.97 -0.94 47.35
C VAL A 342 -23.45 -0.51 48.74
N SER A 343 -22.32 -1.08 49.15
CA SER A 343 -21.34 -0.27 49.86
C SER A 343 -20.74 0.69 48.82
N PHE A 344 -20.82 2.00 49.07
CA PHE A 344 -20.16 3.00 48.21
C PHE A 344 -18.66 2.68 48.14
N ILE A 345 -18.23 2.11 47.03
CA ILE A 345 -16.86 2.25 46.56
C ILE A 345 -16.86 3.55 45.76
N GLU A 346 -16.71 4.66 46.48
CA GLU A 346 -16.04 5.84 45.91
C GLU A 346 -14.56 5.47 45.72
N ASN A 347 -14.31 4.60 44.75
CA ASN A 347 -13.10 4.72 43.95
C ASN A 347 -13.25 6.09 43.28
N GLY A 348 -12.61 7.12 43.83
CA GLY A 348 -12.21 8.24 43.00
C GLY A 348 -11.41 7.64 41.86
N GLU A 349 -11.91 7.76 40.64
CA GLU A 349 -11.27 7.19 39.45
C GLU A 349 -9.97 7.93 39.19
N THR A 350 -8.91 7.51 39.89
CA THR A 350 -7.54 7.98 39.68
C THR A 350 -7.14 7.57 38.28
N SER A 351 -7.28 8.55 37.39
CA SER A 351 -7.31 8.40 35.95
C SER A 351 -5.94 8.63 35.36
N GLU A 352 -5.83 8.44 34.04
CA GLU A 352 -4.65 8.84 33.28
C GLU A 352 -4.32 10.34 33.47
N ARG A 353 -5.33 11.20 33.71
CA ARG A 353 -5.12 12.62 34.02
C ARG A 353 -4.44 12.86 35.37
N ASP A 354 -4.63 11.98 36.35
CA ASP A 354 -4.05 12.11 37.70
C ASP A 354 -2.59 11.65 37.73
N VAL A 355 -2.20 10.72 36.86
CA VAL A 355 -0.78 10.41 36.60
C VAL A 355 -0.12 11.61 35.90
N ILE A 356 -0.75 12.14 34.86
CA ILE A 356 -0.24 13.29 34.08
C ILE A 356 -0.06 14.52 34.99
N SER A 357 -1.06 14.89 35.78
CA SER A 357 -0.97 16.05 36.67
C SER A 357 0.13 15.88 37.73
N HIS A 358 0.33 14.67 38.25
CA HIS A 358 1.38 14.39 39.23
C HIS A 358 2.80 14.46 38.64
N ILE A 359 3.07 13.81 37.50
CA ILE A 359 4.45 13.72 36.98
C ILE A 359 4.91 15.02 36.28
N PHE A 360 3.98 15.80 35.71
CA PHE A 360 4.31 17.04 35.02
C PHE A 360 4.31 18.30 35.90
N GLU A 361 3.90 18.24 37.17
CA GLU A 361 3.83 19.39 38.10
C GLU A 361 5.15 20.18 38.22
N SER A 362 6.30 19.49 38.07
CA SER A 362 7.64 20.09 38.19
C SER A 362 8.62 19.70 37.07
N TYR A 363 8.11 19.14 35.97
CA TYR A 363 8.92 18.64 34.86
C TYR A 363 9.32 19.77 33.88
N ASP A 364 10.62 19.91 33.58
CA ASP A 364 11.11 20.84 32.57
C ASP A 364 11.69 20.11 31.36
N LYS A 365 10.88 20.04 30.29
CA LYS A 365 11.21 19.43 28.98
C LYS A 365 12.44 20.02 28.27
N ARG A 366 12.98 21.15 28.74
CA ARG A 366 14.22 21.74 28.22
C ARG A 366 15.48 21.10 28.84
N SER A 367 15.32 20.40 29.97
CA SER A 367 16.40 19.72 30.68
C SER A 367 16.53 18.27 30.23
N ARG A 368 17.78 17.81 30.04
CA ARG A 368 18.08 16.41 29.69
C ARG A 368 17.75 15.50 30.88
N PRO A 369 17.07 14.34 30.70
CA PRO A 369 16.33 13.67 31.76
C PRO A 369 17.19 12.77 32.66
N VAL A 370 18.29 13.31 33.18
CA VAL A 370 19.21 12.66 34.13
C VAL A 370 19.29 13.48 35.42
N ARG A 371 19.43 12.80 36.56
CA ARG A 371 19.58 13.46 37.87
C ARG A 371 21.01 13.99 38.13
N ASN A 372 21.97 13.59 37.30
CA ASN A 372 23.35 14.06 37.32
C ASN A 372 23.80 14.30 35.88
N ASP A 373 24.21 15.52 35.53
CA ASP A 373 24.65 15.85 34.16
C ASP A 373 25.97 15.15 33.74
N SER A 374 26.68 14.52 34.68
CA SER A 374 27.81 13.63 34.36
C SER A 374 27.38 12.25 33.85
N GLN A 375 26.09 11.91 33.92
CA GLN A 375 25.52 10.66 33.40
C GLN A 375 25.17 10.83 31.92
N VAL A 376 25.52 9.85 31.08
CA VAL A 376 25.13 9.80 29.66
C VAL A 376 23.66 9.39 29.53
N THR A 377 22.91 10.03 28.64
CA THR A 377 21.58 9.55 28.23
C THR A 377 21.74 8.53 27.11
N LEU A 378 21.26 7.31 27.33
CA LEU A 378 21.20 6.27 26.29
C LEU A 378 19.91 6.47 25.48
N VAL A 379 20.03 6.61 24.17
CA VAL A 379 18.89 6.72 23.24
C VAL A 379 18.94 5.54 22.28
N LYS A 380 17.97 4.64 22.40
CA LYS A 380 17.78 3.50 21.51
C LYS A 380 17.05 3.97 20.25
N VAL A 381 17.52 3.55 19.08
CA VAL A 381 16.94 3.90 17.78
C VAL A 381 16.78 2.68 16.87
N ARG A 382 15.76 2.68 16.00
CA ARG A 382 15.65 1.81 14.82
C ARG A 382 15.06 2.62 13.69
N MET A 383 15.60 2.45 12.48
CA MET A 383 15.02 2.99 11.24
C MET A 383 14.44 1.84 10.42
N ASN A 384 13.15 1.90 10.08
CA ASN A 384 12.47 0.91 9.25
C ASN A 384 12.10 1.55 7.90
N VAL A 385 12.61 1.02 6.79
CA VAL A 385 12.24 1.50 5.44
C VAL A 385 10.86 0.97 5.06
N LEU A 386 9.92 1.87 4.74
CA LEU A 386 8.55 1.54 4.37
C LEU A 386 8.37 1.52 2.84
N CYS A 387 9.02 2.46 2.13
CA CYS A 387 9.01 2.51 0.67
C CYS A 387 10.20 3.30 0.11
N LEU A 388 10.57 2.96 -1.13
CA LEU A 388 11.42 3.75 -2.01
C LEU A 388 10.51 4.60 -2.91
N LEU A 389 10.68 5.92 -2.89
CA LEU A 389 9.87 6.87 -3.67
C LEU A 389 10.60 7.31 -4.94
N GLU A 390 11.91 7.56 -4.84
CA GLU A 390 12.73 8.10 -5.92
C GLU A 390 14.18 7.60 -5.80
N VAL A 391 14.78 7.23 -6.93
CA VAL A 391 16.24 7.09 -7.09
C VAL A 391 16.69 8.14 -8.08
N ASN A 392 17.55 9.06 -7.66
CA ASN A 392 18.04 10.14 -8.51
C ASN A 392 19.53 9.94 -8.79
N GLU A 393 19.81 9.23 -9.89
CA GLU A 393 21.16 8.90 -10.35
C GLU A 393 22.01 10.16 -10.63
N GLN A 394 21.39 11.23 -11.12
CA GLN A 394 22.09 12.46 -11.54
C GLN A 394 22.46 13.36 -10.35
N GLN A 395 21.75 13.24 -9.22
CA GLN A 395 21.91 14.07 -8.04
C GLN A 395 22.38 13.29 -6.80
N GLU A 396 22.77 12.02 -6.97
CA GLU A 396 23.30 11.12 -5.92
C GLU A 396 22.42 11.07 -4.66
N TYR A 397 21.10 10.93 -4.81
CA TYR A 397 20.21 10.75 -3.67
C TYR A 397 19.11 9.71 -3.90
N ILE A 398 18.56 9.21 -2.79
CA ILE A 398 17.33 8.41 -2.76
C ILE A 398 16.30 9.08 -1.84
N LYS A 399 15.05 9.13 -2.27
CA LYS A 399 13.91 9.58 -1.45
C LYS A 399 13.19 8.35 -0.90
N LEU A 400 13.15 8.21 0.43
CA LEU A 400 12.55 7.07 1.15
C LEU A 400 11.47 7.53 2.11
N THR A 401 10.43 6.72 2.28
CA THR A 401 9.53 6.80 3.43
C THR A 401 10.02 5.84 4.50
N VAL A 402 10.23 6.31 5.74
CA VAL A 402 10.72 5.47 6.84
C VAL A 402 9.98 5.77 8.14
N SER A 403 9.89 4.77 9.03
CA SER A 403 9.53 4.99 10.43
C SER A 403 10.77 4.94 11.33
N PHE A 404 10.78 5.74 12.38
CA PHE A 404 11.80 5.71 13.43
C PHE A 404 11.18 5.31 14.77
N ASP A 405 11.64 4.20 15.31
CA ASP A 405 11.40 3.84 16.71
C ASP A 405 12.49 4.49 17.57
N ASN A 406 12.11 5.30 18.56
CA ASN A 406 13.03 5.95 19.49
C ASN A 406 12.64 5.60 20.92
N GLY A 407 13.60 5.16 21.73
CA GLY A 407 13.40 4.81 23.13
C GLY A 407 14.46 5.42 24.03
N TRP A 408 14.06 6.05 25.14
CA TRP A 408 14.99 6.55 26.17
C TRP A 408 14.40 6.37 27.56
N HIS A 409 15.24 6.53 28.59
CA HIS A 409 14.82 6.45 29.98
C HIS A 409 14.83 7.85 30.62
N ASP A 410 13.71 8.24 31.21
CA ASP A 410 13.53 9.52 31.90
C ASP A 410 13.46 9.33 33.42
N ASN A 411 14.44 9.90 34.12
CA ASN A 411 14.61 9.74 35.56
C ASN A 411 13.60 10.56 36.41
N PHE A 412 12.70 11.32 35.76
CA PHE A 412 11.71 12.17 36.39
C PHE A 412 10.26 11.71 36.10
N LEU A 413 10.01 11.06 34.96
CA LEU A 413 8.68 10.56 34.56
C LEU A 413 8.36 9.15 35.10
N ILE A 414 8.61 8.94 36.40
CA ILE A 414 8.47 7.64 37.09
C ILE A 414 7.36 7.74 38.13
N TRP A 415 6.44 6.76 38.16
CA TRP A 415 5.38 6.68 39.17
C TRP A 415 5.16 5.25 39.69
N ASP A 416 4.37 5.15 40.76
CA ASP A 416 3.96 3.89 41.38
C ASP A 416 2.53 3.53 40.92
N PRO A 417 2.34 2.49 40.09
CA PRO A 417 1.01 2.08 39.61
C PRO A 417 0.01 1.79 40.75
N ALA A 418 0.46 1.39 41.93
CA ALA A 418 -0.43 1.09 43.06
C ALA A 418 -1.16 2.34 43.60
N LYS A 419 -0.69 3.55 43.28
CA LYS A 419 -1.31 4.83 43.67
C LYS A 419 -2.31 5.37 42.64
N PHE A 420 -2.27 4.84 41.41
CA PHE A 420 -3.03 5.35 40.26
C PHE A 420 -3.82 4.22 39.57
N ASN A 421 -4.63 3.50 40.36
CA ASN A 421 -5.51 2.42 39.92
C ASN A 421 -4.84 1.32 39.04
N GLY A 422 -3.56 1.05 39.25
CA GLY A 422 -2.78 0.08 38.47
C GLY A 422 -2.28 0.59 37.11
N THR A 423 -2.38 1.88 36.81
CA THR A 423 -1.93 2.48 35.53
C THR A 423 -0.43 2.25 35.30
N ARG A 424 -0.09 1.45 34.27
CA ARG A 424 1.29 1.09 33.91
C ARG A 424 1.90 1.89 32.77
N SER A 425 1.09 2.47 31.89
CA SER A 425 1.57 3.41 30.89
C SER A 425 0.53 4.46 30.58
N ILE A 426 1.03 5.61 30.14
CA ILE A 426 0.24 6.75 29.69
C ILE A 426 0.70 7.17 28.30
N ILE A 427 -0.19 7.81 27.54
CA ILE A 427 0.13 8.39 26.24
C ILE A 427 -0.10 9.90 26.31
N VAL A 428 0.92 10.67 25.93
CA VAL A 428 0.90 12.13 25.95
C VAL A 428 1.53 12.71 24.69
N SER A 429 1.22 13.98 24.41
CA SER A 429 1.91 14.76 23.37
C SER A 429 3.42 14.71 23.58
N ALA A 430 4.15 14.42 22.50
CA ALA A 430 5.59 14.41 22.48
C ALA A 430 6.19 15.82 22.61
N ASP A 431 5.38 16.89 22.51
CA ASP A 431 5.80 18.22 22.90
C ASP A 431 5.99 18.36 24.42
N MET A 432 5.30 17.59 25.26
CA MET A 432 5.32 17.76 26.73
C MET A 432 6.62 17.27 27.39
N VAL A 433 7.37 16.42 26.70
CA VAL A 433 8.52 15.66 27.23
C VAL A 433 9.82 16.14 26.58
N TRP A 434 10.96 15.99 27.27
CA TRP A 434 12.26 16.18 26.62
C TRP A 434 12.46 15.15 25.50
N ARG A 435 12.82 15.62 24.29
CA ARG A 435 13.10 14.75 23.14
C ARG A 435 14.59 14.84 22.76
N PRO A 436 15.25 13.71 22.47
CA PRO A 436 16.60 13.72 21.92
C PRO A 436 16.56 14.21 20.46
N ASP A 437 17.53 15.03 20.05
CA ASP A 437 17.61 15.68 18.74
C ASP A 437 18.30 14.81 17.66
N VAL A 438 18.00 13.51 17.67
CA VAL A 438 18.61 12.54 16.76
C VAL A 438 17.99 12.63 15.37
N THR A 439 18.83 12.73 14.34
CA THR A 439 18.41 12.80 12.93
C THR A 439 19.35 12.01 12.02
N VAL A 440 18.97 11.82 10.76
CA VAL A 440 19.87 11.31 9.72
C VAL A 440 20.73 12.47 9.19
N ALA A 441 21.99 12.54 9.62
CA ALA A 441 22.94 13.59 9.26
C ALA A 441 23.46 13.49 7.80
N SER A 442 23.15 12.40 7.09
CA SER A 442 23.45 12.19 5.66
C SER A 442 22.31 12.62 4.71
N THR A 443 21.27 13.27 5.23
CA THR A 443 20.15 13.80 4.43
C THR A 443 20.58 15.07 3.66
N VAL A 444 20.20 15.16 2.38
CA VAL A 444 20.61 16.24 1.44
C VAL A 444 19.58 17.36 1.36
N LEU A 445 18.30 17.04 1.58
CA LEU A 445 17.18 17.99 1.61
C LEU A 445 16.56 18.02 3.02
N GLU A 446 15.74 19.02 3.32
CA GLU A 446 14.98 19.02 4.57
C GLU A 446 13.99 17.84 4.60
N PRO A 447 13.83 17.15 5.74
CA PRO A 447 12.90 16.04 5.87
C PRO A 447 11.44 16.51 5.85
N GLU A 448 10.62 15.82 5.06
CA GLU A 448 9.21 16.08 4.79
C GLU A 448 8.38 15.15 5.71
N TYR A 449 7.56 15.72 6.61
CA TYR A 449 6.99 14.99 7.75
C TYR A 449 5.50 14.67 7.55
N ILE A 450 5.18 13.39 7.37
CA ILE A 450 3.80 12.88 7.17
C ILE A 450 2.84 13.30 8.30
N THR A 451 3.36 13.54 9.51
CA THR A 451 2.64 14.17 10.62
C THR A 451 3.47 15.28 11.28
N GLU A 452 2.83 16.39 11.62
CA GLU A 452 3.45 17.55 12.29
C GLU A 452 4.08 17.14 13.64
N LYS A 453 5.18 17.80 14.05
CA LYS A 453 5.99 17.42 15.23
C LYS A 453 5.29 17.66 16.57
N GLU A 454 4.27 18.50 16.50
CA GLU A 454 3.32 18.92 17.53
C GLU A 454 2.22 17.87 17.70
N ASP A 455 1.98 17.07 16.67
CA ASP A 455 0.94 16.05 16.57
C ASP A 455 1.40 14.65 17.03
N TRP A 456 2.72 14.50 17.23
CA TRP A 456 3.33 13.25 17.68
C TRP A 456 2.95 12.97 19.13
N ASN A 457 2.62 11.71 19.41
CA ASN A 457 2.39 11.19 20.75
C ASN A 457 3.49 10.18 21.11
N LEU A 458 3.73 10.00 22.40
CA LEU A 458 4.66 8.98 22.92
C LEU A 458 4.02 8.19 24.06
N GLU A 459 4.44 6.94 24.22
CA GLU A 459 4.11 6.12 25.39
C GLU A 459 5.17 6.36 26.47
N ILE A 460 4.74 6.67 27.69
CA ILE A 460 5.58 6.64 28.89
C ILE A 460 5.14 5.42 29.69
N LYS A 461 6.07 4.54 30.03
CA LYS A 461 5.85 3.39 30.93
C LYS A 461 6.26 3.77 32.35
N TYR A 462 5.56 3.24 33.36
CA TYR A 462 5.69 3.63 34.78
C TYR A 462 7.12 3.55 35.36
N THR A 463 7.98 2.78 34.71
CA THR A 463 9.41 2.63 34.98
C THR A 463 10.23 3.88 34.66
N GLY A 464 9.71 4.82 33.86
CA GLY A 464 10.45 5.93 33.26
C GLY A 464 10.87 5.68 31.80
N ASP A 465 10.55 4.52 31.23
CA ASP A 465 10.89 4.21 29.83
C ASP A 465 9.91 4.90 28.87
N VAL A 466 10.43 5.77 28.00
CA VAL A 466 9.68 6.56 27.03
C VAL A 466 9.91 6.02 25.62
N TRP A 467 8.84 5.86 24.84
CA TRP A 467 8.86 5.37 23.47
C TRP A 467 8.10 6.28 22.51
N LEU A 468 8.79 6.75 21.48
CA LEU A 468 8.30 7.65 20.44
C LEU A 468 8.50 7.01 19.07
N ASN A 469 7.42 6.72 18.36
CA ASN A 469 7.44 6.32 16.96
C ASN A 469 6.93 7.47 16.09
N PHE A 470 7.60 7.75 14.97
CA PHE A 470 7.14 8.71 13.96
C PHE A 470 7.59 8.28 12.56
N VAL A 471 6.93 8.82 11.53
CA VAL A 471 7.16 8.51 10.12
C VAL A 471 7.47 9.80 9.35
N TYR A 472 8.51 9.78 8.52
CA TYR A 472 8.79 10.89 7.61
C TYR A 472 9.43 10.43 6.31
N VAL A 473 9.41 11.33 5.33
CA VAL A 473 10.04 11.18 4.03
C VAL A 473 11.39 11.87 4.06
N LEU A 474 12.45 11.09 3.84
CA LEU A 474 13.85 11.55 3.88
C LEU A 474 14.46 11.50 2.48
N SER A 475 15.43 12.37 2.21
CA SER A 475 16.22 12.38 0.97
C SER A 475 17.70 12.17 1.30
N ASN A 476 18.16 10.91 1.38
CA ASN A 476 19.53 10.56 1.80
C ASN A 476 20.51 10.60 0.62
N ARG A 477 21.75 11.04 0.86
CA ARG A 477 22.80 10.92 -0.16
C ARG A 477 23.13 9.44 -0.42
N CYS A 478 23.26 9.06 -1.68
CA CYS A 478 23.73 7.74 -2.10
C CYS A 478 24.64 7.87 -3.32
N GLU A 479 25.90 7.47 -3.16
CA GLU A 479 26.92 7.50 -4.21
C GLU A 479 26.69 6.33 -5.19
N MET A 480 26.26 6.63 -6.40
CA MET A 480 25.70 5.64 -7.34
C MET A 480 26.77 4.94 -8.18
N LYS A 481 26.86 3.62 -8.04
CA LYS A 481 27.79 2.73 -8.76
C LYS A 481 27.20 2.37 -10.13
N THR A 482 27.42 3.22 -11.14
CA THR A 482 26.82 3.05 -12.47
C THR A 482 27.63 2.16 -13.44
N ASP A 483 28.77 1.62 -13.01
CA ASP A 483 29.70 0.81 -13.83
C ASP A 483 29.07 -0.39 -14.57
N ASN A 484 27.97 -0.95 -14.04
CA ASN A 484 27.30 -2.14 -14.59
C ASN A 484 25.87 -1.86 -15.11
N PHE A 485 25.51 -0.59 -15.31
CA PHE A 485 24.15 -0.19 -15.72
C PHE A 485 23.68 -0.89 -17.01
N PRO A 486 22.43 -1.41 -17.09
CA PRO A 486 21.33 -1.34 -16.11
C PRO A 486 21.22 -2.60 -15.23
N PHE A 487 22.33 -3.27 -14.93
CA PHE A 487 22.42 -4.47 -14.08
C PHE A 487 23.23 -4.18 -12.80
N ASP A 488 23.29 -2.91 -12.41
CA ASP A 488 23.96 -2.41 -11.22
C ASP A 488 23.19 -2.72 -9.92
N SER A 489 23.81 -2.40 -8.78
CA SER A 489 23.22 -2.57 -7.46
C SER A 489 23.77 -1.49 -6.54
N GLN A 490 22.88 -0.83 -5.79
CA GLN A 490 23.21 0.38 -5.03
C GLN A 490 23.17 0.14 -3.53
N GLU A 491 24.20 0.63 -2.83
CA GLU A 491 24.42 0.45 -1.39
C GLU A 491 24.47 1.83 -0.71
N CYS A 492 23.37 2.25 -0.10
CA CYS A 492 23.24 3.58 0.48
C CYS A 492 23.49 3.59 1.99
N LEU A 493 24.42 4.43 2.46
CA LEU A 493 24.75 4.57 3.89
C LEU A 493 23.87 5.63 4.56
N PHE A 494 23.29 5.29 5.71
CA PHE A 494 22.51 6.20 6.56
C PHE A 494 23.27 6.46 7.85
N VAL A 495 23.63 7.73 8.11
CA VAL A 495 24.37 8.13 9.31
C VAL A 495 23.44 8.87 10.26
N MET A 496 23.23 8.34 11.47
CA MET A 496 22.42 8.99 12.51
C MET A 496 23.30 9.67 13.56
N SER A 497 22.94 10.90 13.98
CA SER A 497 23.57 11.60 15.09
C SER A 497 22.63 12.60 15.77
N SER A 498 22.98 13.02 16.98
CA SER A 498 22.52 14.29 17.57
C SER A 498 23.19 15.48 16.87
N TRP A 499 22.57 16.66 16.89
CA TRP A 499 23.18 17.92 16.46
C TRP A 499 23.83 18.69 17.62
N THR A 500 23.22 18.61 18.80
CA THR A 500 23.53 19.46 19.97
C THR A 500 24.44 18.76 20.98
N TYR A 501 24.35 17.43 21.09
CA TYR A 501 24.99 16.66 22.15
C TYR A 501 26.13 15.79 21.64
N THR A 502 27.26 15.87 22.33
CA THR A 502 28.42 14.97 22.18
C THR A 502 28.18 13.63 22.88
N ILE A 503 29.03 12.64 22.58
CA ILE A 503 28.88 11.25 23.02
C ILE A 503 28.86 11.05 24.55
N ASP A 504 29.48 11.98 25.30
CA ASP A 504 29.46 12.05 26.77
C ASP A 504 28.12 12.54 27.35
N LYS A 505 27.20 13.04 26.51
CA LYS A 505 25.87 13.50 26.90
C LYS A 505 24.77 12.62 26.33
N ILE A 506 24.86 12.23 25.06
CA ILE A 506 23.96 11.27 24.41
C ILE A 506 24.79 10.20 23.69
N THR A 507 24.51 8.93 23.98
CA THR A 507 25.01 7.78 23.21
C THR A 507 23.83 7.07 22.56
N LEU A 508 23.99 6.65 21.30
CA LEU A 508 22.98 5.91 20.57
C LEU A 508 23.18 4.39 20.75
N GLU A 509 22.11 3.62 20.62
CA GLU A 509 22.12 2.15 20.57
C GLU A 509 21.05 1.69 19.57
N HIS A 510 21.29 0.60 18.82
CA HIS A 510 20.25 0.08 17.94
C HIS A 510 19.30 -0.83 18.74
N ILE A 511 17.98 -0.72 18.56
CA ILE A 511 17.01 -1.41 19.43
C ILE A 511 17.21 -2.95 19.44
N ASP A 512 17.70 -3.53 18.34
CA ASP A 512 17.94 -4.97 18.21
C ASP A 512 19.35 -5.41 18.67
N ASP A 513 20.29 -4.49 18.90
CA ASP A 513 21.66 -4.78 19.34
C ASP A 513 21.88 -4.41 20.81
N GLN A 514 22.23 -5.39 21.64
CA GLN A 514 22.57 -5.19 23.06
C GLN A 514 24.00 -4.64 23.25
N LYS A 515 24.37 -3.60 22.48
CA LYS A 515 25.68 -2.92 22.55
C LYS A 515 25.52 -1.43 22.23
N PRO A 516 26.09 -0.51 23.05
CA PRO A 516 26.08 0.91 22.75
C PRO A 516 26.88 1.21 21.47
N ILE A 517 26.30 2.04 20.59
CA ILE A 517 26.78 2.27 19.23
C ILE A 517 27.47 3.63 19.14
N GLY A 518 28.81 3.58 19.02
CA GLY A 518 29.63 4.78 18.73
C GLY A 518 29.58 5.23 17.26
N SER A 519 29.05 4.41 16.35
CA SER A 519 28.78 4.77 14.95
C SER A 519 27.83 3.76 14.31
N VAL A 520 26.70 4.20 13.75
CA VAL A 520 25.86 3.33 12.91
C VAL A 520 26.63 3.05 11.61
N LYS A 521 27.07 1.80 11.44
CA LYS A 521 27.80 1.34 10.24
C LYS A 521 27.27 0.05 9.63
N ASP A 522 26.56 -0.76 10.40
CA ASP A 522 26.21 -2.14 10.06
C ASP A 522 24.69 -2.42 10.04
N SER A 523 23.85 -1.39 10.00
CA SER A 523 22.40 -1.52 9.75
C SER A 523 22.13 -1.71 8.25
N PHE A 524 22.55 -2.87 7.72
CA PHE A 524 22.40 -3.20 6.29
C PHE A 524 20.94 -3.49 5.94
N ILE A 525 20.37 -2.68 5.05
CA ILE A 525 19.06 -2.93 4.41
C ILE A 525 19.32 -3.14 2.92
N ASN A 526 19.34 -4.41 2.48
CA ASN A 526 19.37 -4.74 1.06
C ASN A 526 17.99 -4.41 0.47
N ILE A 527 17.93 -3.35 -0.36
CA ILE A 527 16.71 -2.90 -1.03
C ILE A 527 16.38 -3.76 -2.27
N PHE A 528 17.34 -4.57 -2.74
CA PHE A 528 17.19 -5.46 -3.89
C PHE A 528 17.59 -6.90 -3.54
N GLN A 529 16.66 -7.86 -3.74
CA GLN A 529 16.91 -9.30 -3.76
C GLN A 529 15.85 -10.02 -4.61
#